data_AF-A0A318I4D9-F1
#
_entry.id   AF-A0A318I4D9-F1
#
_cell.length_a   1.000
_cell.length_b   1.000
_cell.length_c   1.000
_cell.angle_alpha   90.00
_cell.angle_beta   90.00
_cell.angle_gamma   90.00
#
_symmetry.space_group_name_H-M   'P 1'
#
loop_
_entity.id
_entity.type
_entity.pdbx_description
1 polymer ?
#
loop_
_entity_poly.entity_id
_entity_poly.type
_entity_poly.pdbx_seq_one_letter_code
_entity_poly.pdbx_strand_id
1 'polypeptide(L)' 'MIIANDAGIEEHFTTYTIRHSWATITKFMGIPTEVISDGLGHNSLKTTQIHLKGFTNHVLDEANEMVVS' A
#
# COMPACT_ATOMS: atom_id res chain seq x y z
N MET A 1 -9.12 -18.76 2.07
CA MET A 1 -8.51 -18.00 0.95
C MET A 1 -7.63 -18.98 0.17
N ILE A 2 -8.10 -19.48 -0.97
CA ILE A 2 -7.46 -20.59 -1.71
C ILE A 2 -6.03 -20.22 -2.12
N ILE A 3 -5.83 -18.98 -2.61
CA ILE A 3 -4.52 -18.48 -3.06
C ILE A 3 -3.48 -18.45 -1.93
N ALA A 4 -3.86 -18.08 -0.70
CA ALA A 4 -2.93 -18.07 0.44
C ALA A 4 -2.47 -19.50 0.80
N ASN A 5 -3.39 -20.45 0.76
CA ASN A 5 -3.10 -21.87 1.01
C ASN A 5 -2.17 -22.45 -0.08
N ASP A 6 -2.41 -22.12 -1.35
CA ASP A 6 -1.56 -22.56 -2.46
C ASP A 6 -0.15 -21.97 -2.38
N ALA A 7 -0.01 -20.78 -1.79
CA ALA A 7 1.28 -20.12 -1.53
C ALA A 7 1.97 -20.59 -0.23
N GLY A 8 1.36 -21.54 0.52
CA GLY A 8 1.90 -22.03 1.79
C GLY A 8 1.88 -21.01 2.93
N ILE A 9 0.98 -20.01 2.88
CA ILE A 9 0.86 -18.99 3.91
C ILE A 9 -0.20 -19.41 4.92
N GLU A 10 0.21 -19.60 6.17
CA GLU A 10 -0.64 -20.11 7.26
C GLU A 10 -1.35 -18.99 8.05
N GLU A 11 -0.99 -17.71 7.82
CA GLU A 11 -1.67 -16.58 8.45
C GLU A 11 -3.15 -16.46 8.06
N HIS A 12 -3.92 -15.90 8.99
CA HIS A 12 -5.33 -15.62 8.76
C HIS A 12 -5.52 -14.42 7.82
N PHE A 13 -5.83 -14.69 6.57
CA PHE A 13 -6.20 -13.65 5.61
C PHE A 13 -7.66 -13.25 5.71
N THR A 14 -7.88 -11.94 5.57
CA THR A 14 -9.19 -11.34 5.41
C THR A 14 -9.22 -10.49 4.16
N THR A 15 -10.41 -10.07 3.72
CA THR A 15 -10.56 -9.04 2.68
C THR A 15 -9.84 -7.74 3.05
N TYR A 16 -9.72 -7.44 4.35
CA TYR A 16 -8.93 -6.31 4.85
C TYR A 16 -7.44 -6.49 4.55
N THR A 17 -6.87 -7.69 4.74
CA THR A 17 -5.47 -8.00 4.40
C THR A 17 -5.19 -7.73 2.92
N ILE A 18 -6.07 -8.21 2.03
CA ILE A 18 -5.93 -8.01 0.57
C ILE A 18 -6.01 -6.51 0.22
N ARG A 19 -6.97 -5.79 0.79
CA ARG A 19 -7.13 -4.35 0.57
C ARG A 19 -5.88 -3.57 0.99
N HIS A 20 -5.30 -3.92 2.13
CA HIS A 20 -4.05 -3.32 2.60
C HIS A 20 -2.89 -3.61 1.66
N SER A 21 -2.69 -4.87 1.24
CA SER A 21 -1.65 -5.24 0.30
C SER A 21 -1.76 -4.45 -1.01
N TRP A 22 -2.97 -4.30 -1.57
CA TRP A 22 -3.19 -3.53 -2.79
C TRP A 22 -2.81 -2.05 -2.63
N ALA A 23 -3.20 -1.42 -1.51
CA ALA A 23 -2.85 -0.02 -1.22
C ALA A 23 -1.33 0.18 -1.05
N THR A 24 -0.65 -0.76 -0.36
CA THR A 24 0.80 -0.72 -0.20
C THR A 24 1.53 -0.87 -1.54
N ILE A 25 1.15 -1.86 -2.35
CA ILE A 25 1.79 -2.12 -3.65
C ILE A 25 1.63 -0.93 -4.59
N THR A 26 0.42 -0.41 -4.75
CA THR A 26 0.15 0.74 -5.63
C THR A 26 0.87 2.00 -5.17
N LYS A 27 1.02 2.20 -3.85
CA LYS A 27 1.84 3.27 -3.29
C LYS A 27 3.32 3.14 -3.69
N PHE A 28 3.91 1.94 -3.58
CA PHE A 28 5.30 1.70 -3.98
C PHE A 28 5.51 1.80 -5.49
N MET A 29 4.49 1.50 -6.30
CA MET A 29 4.51 1.72 -7.74
C MET A 29 4.42 3.22 -8.13
N GLY A 30 4.33 4.13 -7.16
CA GLY A 30 4.24 5.57 -7.41
C GLY A 30 2.88 6.03 -7.93
N ILE A 31 1.83 5.23 -7.78
CA ILE A 31 0.47 5.61 -8.21
C ILE A 31 -0.01 6.82 -7.38
N PRO A 32 -0.61 7.84 -8.02
CA PRO A 32 -1.12 9.01 -7.31
C PRO A 32 -2.11 8.64 -6.19
N THR A 33 -2.04 9.36 -5.08
CA THR A 33 -2.85 9.05 -3.88
C THR A 33 -4.35 9.19 -4.15
N GLU A 34 -4.71 10.06 -5.08
CA GLU A 34 -6.06 10.26 -5.62
C GLU A 34 -6.59 8.98 -6.26
N VAL A 35 -5.80 8.36 -7.14
CA VAL A 35 -6.15 7.12 -7.84
C VAL A 35 -6.27 5.96 -6.85
N ILE A 36 -5.36 5.89 -5.87
CA ILE A 36 -5.43 4.89 -4.78
C ILE A 36 -6.71 5.11 -3.95
N SER A 37 -7.05 6.36 -3.64
CA SER A 37 -8.26 6.73 -2.88
C SER A 37 -9.54 6.27 -3.57
N ASP A 38 -9.63 6.50 -4.89
CA ASP A 38 -10.78 6.07 -5.70
C ASP A 38 -10.88 4.54 -5.74
N GLY A 39 -9.76 3.83 -5.94
CA GLY A 39 -9.73 2.37 -5.94
C GLY A 39 -10.10 1.74 -4.58
N LEU A 40 -9.85 2.44 -3.48
CA LEU A 40 -10.29 2.03 -2.13
C LEU A 40 -11.74 2.43 -1.82
N GLY A 41 -12.38 3.25 -2.66
CA GLY A 41 -13.71 3.80 -2.43
C GLY A 41 -13.75 4.76 -1.24
N HIS A 42 -12.65 5.49 -0.98
CA HIS A 42 -12.59 6.44 0.11
C HIS A 42 -13.16 7.81 -0.32
N ASN A 43 -14.15 8.30 0.42
CA ASN A 43 -14.77 9.60 0.19
C ASN A 43 -13.88 10.80 0.60
N SER A 44 -12.68 10.54 1.12
CA SER A 44 -11.73 11.56 1.53
C SER A 44 -10.30 11.11 1.32
N LEU A 45 -9.53 11.95 0.63
CA LEU A 45 -8.08 11.79 0.51
C LEU A 45 -7.39 11.69 1.88
N LYS A 46 -7.93 12.35 2.91
CA LYS A 46 -7.37 12.30 4.27
C LYS A 46 -7.40 10.88 4.84
N THR A 47 -8.45 10.10 4.56
CA THR A 47 -8.57 8.70 4.96
C THR A 47 -7.47 7.87 4.29
N THR A 48 -7.25 8.08 3.00
CA THR A 48 -6.19 7.42 2.23
C THR A 48 -4.81 7.81 2.73
N GLN A 49 -4.56 9.09 3.01
CA GLN A 49 -3.28 9.56 3.56
C GLN A 49 -2.98 8.96 4.93
N ILE A 50 -3.97 8.84 5.83
CA ILE A 50 -3.79 8.18 7.14
C ILE A 50 -3.43 6.71 6.94
N HIS A 51 -4.13 6.02 6.02
CA HIS A 51 -3.86 4.63 5.69
C HIS A 51 -2.45 4.43 5.11
N LEU A 52 -1.99 5.37 4.28
CA LEU A 52 -0.67 5.31 3.63
C LEU A 52 0.49 5.77 4.53
N LYS A 53 0.24 6.56 5.58
CA LYS A 53 1.28 7.09 6.50
C LYS A 53 2.07 6.00 7.24
N GLY A 54 1.49 4.82 7.41
CA GLY A 54 2.16 3.68 8.05
C GLY A 54 3.17 2.98 7.13
N PHE A 55 3.16 3.26 5.83
CA PHE A 55 4.12 2.71 4.88
C PHE A 55 5.34 3.63 4.84
N THR A 56 6.48 3.16 5.36
CA THR A 56 7.76 3.87 5.26
C THR A 56 8.03 4.23 3.81
N ASN A 57 8.38 5.48 3.57
CA ASN A 57 8.47 6.02 2.23
C ASN A 57 9.86 5.72 1.66
N HIS A 58 10.13 4.42 1.42
CA HIS A 58 11.42 3.94 0.91
C HIS A 58 11.85 4.66 -0.37
N VAL A 59 10.89 5.13 -1.17
CA VAL A 59 11.13 5.98 -2.35
C VAL A 59 11.72 7.34 -1.98
N LEU A 60 11.28 7.97 -0.89
CA LEU A 60 11.91 9.20 -0.37
C LEU A 60 13.31 8.90 0.19
N ASP A 61 13.48 7.77 0.86
CA ASP A 61 14.78 7.39 1.41
C ASP A 61 15.80 7.15 0.29
N GLU A 62 15.44 6.36 -0.75
CA GLU A 62 16.24 6.16 -1.96
C GLU A 62 16.49 7.48 -2.72
N ALA A 63 15.47 8.33 -2.88
CA ALA A 63 15.63 9.62 -3.54
C ALA A 63 16.56 10.56 -2.78
N ASN A 64 16.50 10.55 -1.44
CA ASN A 64 17.44 11.28 -0.60
C ASN A 64 18.85 10.72 -0.78
N GLU A 65 19.04 9.40 -0.73
CA GLU A 65 20.36 8.78 -0.93
C GLU A 65 20.99 9.16 -2.28
N MET A 66 20.20 9.24 -3.37
CA MET A 66 20.68 9.69 -4.68
C MET A 66 21.09 11.17 -4.74
N VAL A 67 20.54 12.03 -3.89
CA VAL A 67 20.80 13.48 -3.88
C VAL A 67 21.92 13.85 -2.91
N VAL A 68 22.09 13.08 -1.82
CA VAL A 68 23.05 13.38 -0.74
C VAL A 68 24.37 12.60 -0.88
N SER A 69 24.49 11.65 -1.84
CA SER A 69 25.75 10.96 -2.18
C SER A 69 26.46 11.57 -3.39
#